data_AF-A0A377KEQ4-F1
#
_entry.id   AF-A0A377KEQ4-F1
#
_cell.length_a   1.000
_cell.length_b   1.000
_cell.length_c   1.000
_cell.angle_alpha   90.00
_cell.angle_beta   90.00
_cell.angle_gamma   90.00
#
_symmetry.space_group_name_H-M   'P 1'
#
loop_
_entity.id
_entity.type
_entity.pdbx_description
1 polymer ?
#
loop_
_entity_poly.entity_id
_entity_poly.type
_entity_poly.pdbx_seq_one_letter_code
_entity_poly.pdbx_strand_id
1 'polypeptide(L)'
;MAWASASTFRGGDKRGGANGARLALMPQRDWDVNAAAVRALPVLEKIQKESGKASLADIIVLAGVVGVEKAASAAGLSIHVPFAPGRVDARQDQTDIEMFELLEPIADGFRNYRARLDVSTTESLLIDKAQQLTLTGAGNDCAGGRDARTGCQLRWQQKRRLH
;
A
#
# COMPACT_ATOMS: atom_id res chain seq x y z
N MET A 1 8.70 -0.41 -0.85
CA MET A 1 8.00 -1.18 -1.91
C MET A 1 6.56 -1.52 -1.54
N ALA A 2 6.29 -2.18 -0.41
CA ALA A 2 4.91 -2.51 0.00
C ALA A 2 3.96 -1.29 -0.02
N TRP A 3 4.42 -0.15 0.49
CA TRP A 3 3.69 1.12 0.39
C TRP A 3 3.41 1.53 -1.06
N ALA A 4 4.43 1.56 -1.93
CA ALA A 4 4.29 1.93 -3.34
C ALA A 4 3.27 1.06 -4.09
N SER A 5 3.14 -0.22 -3.72
CA SER A 5 2.15 -1.15 -4.29
C SER A 5 0.74 -0.86 -3.75
N ALA A 6 0.59 -0.63 -2.45
CA ALA A 6 -0.71 -0.43 -1.81
C ALA A 6 -1.28 0.99 -2.00
N SER A 7 -0.42 2.02 -2.09
CA SER A 7 -0.82 3.43 -2.07
C SER A 7 -1.50 3.91 -3.34
N THR A 8 -1.57 3.09 -4.39
CA THR A 8 -2.34 3.38 -5.60
C THR A 8 -3.85 3.20 -5.40
N PHE A 9 -4.28 2.61 -4.29
CA PHE A 9 -5.70 2.41 -3.99
C PHE A 9 -6.46 3.74 -3.83
N ARG A 10 -7.66 3.79 -4.40
CA ARG A 10 -8.60 4.91 -4.26
C ARG A 10 -9.97 4.38 -3.83
N GLY A 11 -10.48 4.88 -2.71
CA GLY A 11 -11.76 4.46 -2.16
C GLY A 11 -12.97 4.84 -3.01
N GLY A 12 -12.85 5.87 -3.86
CA GLY A 12 -13.95 6.38 -4.69
C GLY A 12 -14.39 5.41 -5.79
N ASP A 13 -13.43 4.86 -6.55
CA ASP A 13 -13.68 3.94 -7.66
C ASP A 13 -13.17 2.51 -7.39
N LYS A 14 -12.61 2.27 -6.19
CA LYS A 14 -12.02 0.99 -5.75
C LYS A 14 -10.91 0.48 -6.66
N ARG A 15 -10.25 1.36 -7.44
CA ARG A 15 -9.13 0.99 -8.31
C ARG A 15 -7.80 1.03 -7.56
N GLY A 16 -6.80 0.35 -8.10
CA GLY A 16 -5.44 0.28 -7.56
C GLY A 16 -5.27 -0.72 -6.41
N GLY A 17 -4.23 -0.52 -5.62
CA GLY A 17 -3.86 -1.38 -4.49
C GLY A 17 -2.84 -2.48 -4.84
N ALA A 18 -2.47 -3.25 -3.83
CA ALA A 18 -1.36 -4.19 -3.92
C ALA A 18 -1.66 -5.51 -4.65
N ASN A 19 -2.93 -5.78 -4.99
CA ASN A 19 -3.30 -6.99 -5.72
C ASN A 19 -2.98 -6.85 -7.21
N GLY A 20 -2.48 -7.91 -7.83
CA GLY A 20 -2.03 -7.89 -9.23
C GLY A 20 -0.55 -7.55 -9.43
N ALA A 21 0.21 -7.24 -8.37
CA ALA A 21 1.63 -6.86 -8.45
C ALA A 21 1.92 -5.78 -9.52
N ARG A 22 0.97 -4.87 -9.78
CA ARG A 22 1.07 -3.91 -10.90
C ARG A 22 2.23 -2.93 -10.80
N LEU A 23 2.84 -2.80 -9.61
CA LEU A 23 4.10 -2.10 -9.41
C LEU A 23 5.26 -2.69 -10.26
N ALA A 24 5.19 -3.97 -10.62
CA ALA A 24 6.19 -4.64 -11.47
C ALA A 24 5.90 -4.47 -12.98
N LEU A 25 4.73 -3.92 -13.33
CA LEU A 25 4.22 -3.74 -14.69
C LEU A 25 4.28 -2.26 -15.10
N MET A 26 4.19 -2.00 -16.40
CA MET A 26 4.01 -0.64 -16.91
C MET A 26 2.56 -0.17 -16.69
N PRO A 27 2.33 1.13 -16.39
CA PRO A 27 3.31 2.21 -16.29
C PRO A 27 3.95 2.38 -14.90
N GLN A 28 3.41 1.72 -13.86
CA GLN A 28 3.80 1.99 -12.46
C GLN A 28 5.27 1.74 -12.15
N ARG A 29 5.88 0.80 -12.86
CA ARG A 29 7.31 0.47 -12.75
C ARG A 29 8.21 1.66 -13.11
N ASP A 30 7.77 2.53 -14.02
CA ASP A 30 8.59 3.61 -14.56
C ASP A 30 8.26 4.98 -13.95
N TRP A 31 7.32 5.05 -13.00
CA TRP A 31 7.03 6.29 -12.29
C TRP A 31 8.21 6.75 -11.43
N ASP A 32 8.50 8.05 -11.47
CA ASP A 32 9.59 8.68 -10.70
C ASP A 32 9.48 8.37 -9.20
N VAL A 33 8.27 8.43 -8.66
CA VAL A 33 8.00 8.13 -7.24
C VAL A 33 8.33 6.69 -6.84
N ASN A 34 8.41 5.78 -7.80
CA ASN A 34 8.65 4.35 -7.59
C ASN A 34 10.10 3.95 -7.88
N ALA A 35 10.95 4.83 -8.42
CA ALA A 35 12.32 4.51 -8.82
C ALA A 35 13.15 3.83 -7.70
N ALA A 36 12.99 4.26 -6.45
CA ALA A 36 13.66 3.63 -5.31
C ALA A 36 13.05 2.27 -4.93
N ALA A 37 11.72 2.13 -5.02
CA ALA A 37 11.02 0.90 -4.70
C ALA A 37 11.32 -0.21 -5.71
N VAL A 38 11.39 0.13 -6.99
CA VAL A 38 11.63 -0.80 -8.11
C VAL A 38 13.00 -1.46 -8.04
N ARG A 39 14.01 -0.83 -7.41
CA ARG A 39 15.34 -1.44 -7.20
C ARG A 39 15.30 -2.75 -6.41
N ALA A 40 14.30 -2.93 -5.56
CA ALA A 40 14.14 -4.18 -4.80
C ALA A 40 13.34 -5.26 -5.56
N LEU A 41 12.74 -4.97 -6.73
CA LEU A 41 11.94 -5.95 -7.48
C LEU A 41 12.75 -7.18 -7.92
N PRO A 42 13.96 -7.04 -8.50
CA PRO A 42 14.72 -8.20 -8.97
C PRO A 42 15.04 -9.20 -7.84
N VAL A 43 15.23 -8.70 -6.61
CA VAL A 43 15.47 -9.53 -5.43
C VAL A 43 14.20 -10.30 -5.06
N LEU A 44 13.03 -9.65 -5.06
CA LEU A 44 11.77 -10.32 -4.75
C LEU A 44 11.35 -11.32 -5.85
N GLU A 45 11.58 -10.99 -7.12
CA GLU A 45 11.38 -11.90 -8.24
C GLU A 45 12.27 -13.15 -8.12
N LYS A 46 13.52 -12.99 -7.67
CA LYS A 46 14.41 -14.13 -7.38
C LYS A 46 13.85 -15.00 -6.25
N ILE A 47 13.43 -14.40 -5.14
CA ILE A 47 12.80 -15.11 -4.01
C ILE A 47 11.52 -15.83 -4.46
N GLN A 48 10.72 -15.20 -5.32
CA GLN A 48 9.53 -15.81 -5.90
C GLN A 48 9.87 -17.07 -6.70
N LYS A 49 10.86 -16.97 -7.60
CA LYS A 49 11.33 -18.09 -8.43
C LYS A 49 11.89 -19.24 -7.60
N GLU A 50 12.64 -18.93 -6.55
CA GLU A 50 13.22 -19.94 -5.64
C GLU A 50 12.15 -20.60 -4.75
N SER A 51 11.18 -19.84 -4.28
CA SER A 51 10.11 -20.34 -3.41
C SER A 51 9.06 -21.14 -4.18
N GLY A 52 8.61 -20.63 -5.33
CA GLY A 52 7.57 -21.23 -6.17
C GLY A 52 6.18 -21.35 -5.52
N LYS A 53 6.00 -20.81 -4.30
CA LYS A 53 4.82 -21.04 -3.46
C LYS A 53 3.90 -19.84 -3.27
N ALA A 54 4.33 -18.65 -3.68
CA ALA A 54 3.58 -17.41 -3.48
C ALA A 54 3.64 -16.53 -4.73
N SER A 55 2.61 -15.70 -4.92
CA SER A 55 2.60 -14.65 -5.93
C SER A 55 3.60 -13.55 -5.57
N LEU A 56 4.09 -12.83 -6.58
CA LEU A 56 4.91 -11.65 -6.38
C LEU A 56 4.15 -10.60 -5.56
N ALA A 57 2.85 -10.45 -5.80
CA ALA A 57 1.97 -9.56 -5.04
C ALA A 57 2.01 -9.87 -3.53
N ASP A 58 1.92 -11.14 -3.15
CA ASP A 58 2.01 -11.54 -1.74
C ASP A 58 3.41 -11.35 -1.17
N ILE A 59 4.46 -11.65 -1.94
CA ILE A 59 5.85 -11.43 -1.52
C ILE A 59 6.15 -9.95 -1.27
N ILE A 60 5.63 -9.05 -2.12
CA ILE A 60 5.78 -7.59 -1.94
C ILE A 60 5.16 -7.13 -0.62
N VAL A 61 3.95 -7.60 -0.30
CA VAL A 61 3.27 -7.25 0.96
C VAL A 61 3.98 -7.86 2.15
N LEU A 62 4.40 -9.14 2.04
CA LEU A 62 5.13 -9.84 3.08
C LEU A 62 6.48 -9.17 3.39
N ALA A 63 7.20 -8.68 2.38
CA ALA A 63 8.42 -7.89 2.57
C ALA A 63 8.16 -6.62 3.39
N GLY A 64 6.99 -5.99 3.22
CA GLY A 64 6.55 -4.87 4.06
C GLY A 64 6.27 -5.28 5.50
N VAL A 65 5.54 -6.38 5.70
CA VAL A 65 5.22 -6.95 7.03
C VAL A 65 6.51 -7.22 7.82
N VAL A 66 7.45 -7.95 7.22
CA VAL A 66 8.76 -8.26 7.82
C VAL A 66 9.55 -6.97 8.13
N GLY A 67 9.49 -5.98 7.24
CA GLY A 67 10.14 -4.68 7.47
C GLY A 67 9.60 -3.96 8.70
N VAL A 68 8.28 -3.95 8.89
CA VAL A 68 7.63 -3.32 10.05
C VAL A 68 7.93 -4.06 11.35
N GLU A 69 7.81 -5.39 11.36
CA GLU A 69 8.13 -6.21 12.54
C GLU A 69 9.60 -6.05 12.95
N LYS A 70 10.52 -6.03 11.98
CA LYS A 70 11.95 -5.80 12.24
C LYS A 70 12.23 -4.41 12.80
N ALA A 71 11.57 -3.38 12.29
CA ALA A 71 11.71 -2.02 12.79
C ALA A 71 11.20 -1.89 14.24
N ALA A 72 10.06 -2.50 14.55
CA ALA A 72 9.52 -2.53 15.91
C ALA A 72 10.44 -3.29 16.86
N SER A 73 10.96 -4.45 16.44
CA SER A 73 11.92 -5.23 17.24
C SER A 73 13.20 -4.45 17.53
N ALA A 74 13.71 -3.69 16.55
CA ALA A 74 14.86 -2.80 16.76
C ALA A 74 14.58 -1.67 17.76
N ALA A 75 13.32 -1.26 17.90
CA ALA A 75 12.85 -0.31 18.91
C ALA A 75 12.51 -0.97 20.26
N GLY A 76 12.76 -2.27 20.43
CA GLY A 76 12.46 -3.03 21.65
C GLY A 76 10.99 -3.42 21.81
N LEU A 77 10.17 -3.26 20.76
CA LEU A 77 8.75 -3.59 20.75
C LEU A 77 8.51 -4.87 19.93
N SER A 78 7.94 -5.89 20.56
CA SER A 78 7.46 -7.07 19.83
C SER A 78 6.02 -6.85 19.41
N ILE A 79 5.81 -6.68 18.10
CA ILE A 79 4.48 -6.55 17.50
C ILE A 79 4.29 -7.65 16.47
N HIS A 80 3.06 -8.14 16.37
CA HIS A 80 2.66 -9.05 15.30
C HIS A 80 1.86 -8.28 14.26
N VAL A 81 2.32 -8.29 13.02
CA VAL A 81 1.64 -7.62 11.91
C VAL A 81 0.85 -8.68 11.12
N PRO A 82 -0.49 -8.60 11.06
CA PRO A 82 -1.29 -9.62 10.42
C PRO A 82 -1.05 -9.64 8.91
N PHE A 83 -0.80 -10.82 8.37
CA PHE A 83 -0.64 -11.05 6.92
C PHE A 83 -1.81 -11.89 6.39
N ALA A 84 -2.42 -11.44 5.29
CA ALA A 84 -3.47 -12.16 4.59
C ALA A 84 -2.94 -12.58 3.21
N PRO A 85 -2.69 -13.88 2.97
CA PRO A 85 -2.26 -14.39 1.66
C PRO A 85 -3.44 -14.44 0.67
N GLY A 86 -3.14 -14.74 -0.59
CA GLY A 86 -4.14 -14.97 -1.65
C GLY A 86 -4.17 -13.88 -2.71
N ARG A 87 -3.18 -12.98 -2.76
CA ARG A 87 -3.06 -12.06 -3.89
C ARG A 87 -2.55 -12.81 -5.11
N VAL A 88 -2.90 -12.31 -6.28
CA VAL A 88 -2.50 -12.88 -7.56
C VAL A 88 -1.67 -11.87 -8.34
N ASP A 89 -0.84 -12.37 -9.25
CA ASP A 89 -0.06 -11.54 -10.16
C ASP A 89 -0.89 -11.27 -11.42
N ALA A 90 -1.04 -10.00 -11.78
CA ALA A 90 -1.65 -9.62 -13.04
C ALA A 90 -0.63 -9.73 -14.16
N ARG A 91 -1.12 -9.90 -15.38
CA ARG A 91 -0.30 -9.85 -16.59
C ARG A 91 -0.42 -8.45 -17.25
N GLN A 92 0.54 -8.10 -18.10
CA GLN A 92 0.58 -6.79 -18.76
C GLN A 92 -0.63 -6.57 -19.69
N ASP A 93 -1.14 -7.62 -20.34
CA ASP A 93 -2.37 -7.62 -21.14
C ASP A 93 -3.63 -7.31 -20.30
N GLN A 94 -3.59 -7.54 -19.00
CA GLN A 94 -4.66 -7.21 -18.05
C GLN A 94 -4.48 -5.84 -17.40
N THR A 95 -3.51 -5.05 -17.88
CA THR A 95 -3.13 -3.75 -17.34
C THR A 95 -3.14 -2.72 -18.46
N ASP A 96 -4.24 -1.99 -18.56
CA ASP A 96 -4.41 -0.88 -19.49
C ASP A 96 -3.58 0.33 -19.05
N ILE A 97 -2.56 0.67 -19.84
CA ILE A 97 -1.56 1.68 -19.51
C ILE A 97 -2.21 3.04 -19.28
N GLU A 98 -3.07 3.49 -20.20
CA GLU A 98 -3.73 4.81 -20.15
C GLU A 98 -4.58 4.93 -18.87
N MET A 99 -5.29 3.86 -18.53
CA MET A 99 -6.14 3.81 -17.35
C MET A 99 -5.37 3.75 -16.04
N PHE A 100 -4.12 3.29 -16.05
CA PHE A 100 -3.25 3.23 -14.87
C PHE A 100 -2.39 4.48 -14.72
N GLU A 101 -2.06 5.19 -15.80
CA GLU A 101 -1.32 6.45 -15.77
C GLU A 101 -2.09 7.54 -15.00
N LEU A 102 -3.43 7.52 -15.06
CA LEU A 102 -4.30 8.35 -14.22
C LEU A 102 -4.17 8.12 -12.70
N LEU A 103 -3.50 7.04 -12.28
CA LEU A 103 -3.24 6.73 -10.88
C LEU A 103 -1.87 7.22 -10.41
N GLU A 104 -1.07 7.83 -11.29
CA GLU A 104 0.22 8.40 -10.90
C GLU A 104 0.02 9.54 -9.89
N PRO A 105 0.64 9.48 -8.70
CA PRO A 105 0.43 10.48 -7.68
C PRO A 105 1.18 11.77 -8.01
N ILE A 106 0.46 12.90 -8.03
CA ILE A 106 1.06 14.25 -8.13
C ILE A 106 1.90 14.56 -6.87
N ALA A 107 1.51 14.02 -5.72
CA ALA A 107 2.28 14.05 -4.48
C ALA A 107 1.99 12.80 -3.64
N ASP A 108 2.99 12.36 -2.88
CA ASP A 108 2.87 11.30 -1.89
C ASP A 108 3.63 11.72 -0.63
N GLY A 109 2.91 12.36 0.29
CA GLY A 109 3.50 12.89 1.52
C GLY A 109 4.03 11.81 2.47
N PHE A 110 3.55 10.56 2.38
CA PHE A 110 4.07 9.44 3.16
C PHE A 110 5.48 9.01 2.72
N ARG A 111 5.85 9.35 1.48
CA ARG A 111 7.19 9.14 0.92
C ARG A 111 7.98 10.43 0.72
N ASN A 112 7.46 11.56 1.20
CA ASN A 112 8.02 12.89 0.96
C ASN A 112 8.28 13.17 -0.54
N TYR A 113 7.29 12.87 -1.39
CA TYR A 113 7.37 13.07 -2.84
C TYR A 113 6.36 14.12 -3.31
N ARG A 114 6.78 14.99 -4.23
CA ARG A 114 5.93 15.98 -4.92
C ARG A 114 6.44 16.21 -6.34
N ALA A 115 5.61 15.89 -7.33
CA ALA A 115 5.94 16.03 -8.75
C ALA A 115 5.78 17.48 -9.24
N ARG A 116 4.75 18.18 -8.75
CA ARG A 116 4.38 19.52 -9.21
C ARG A 116 4.13 20.50 -8.07
N LEU A 117 4.57 21.74 -8.23
CA LEU A 117 4.51 22.79 -7.20
C LEU A 117 3.31 23.75 -7.37
N ASP A 118 2.64 23.72 -8.52
CA ASP A 118 1.63 24.68 -8.97
C ASP A 118 0.17 24.29 -8.69
N VAL A 119 -0.08 23.05 -8.28
CA VAL A 119 -1.46 22.52 -8.16
C VAL A 119 -2.16 22.94 -6.84
N SER A 120 -1.51 22.72 -5.71
CA SER A 120 -2.03 22.99 -4.37
C SER A 120 -0.90 22.96 -3.34
N THR A 121 -1.19 23.27 -2.08
CA THR A 121 -0.21 23.13 -0.99
C THR A 121 0.09 21.65 -0.71
N THR A 122 1.29 21.35 -0.19
CA THR A 122 1.71 19.98 0.10
C THR A 122 0.78 19.31 1.11
N GLU A 123 0.32 20.08 2.11
CA GLU A 123 -0.56 19.64 3.18
C GLU A 123 -1.94 19.26 2.64
N SER A 124 -2.51 20.07 1.74
CA SER A 124 -3.79 19.76 1.11
C SER A 124 -3.71 18.47 0.28
N LEU A 125 -2.62 18.26 -0.45
CA LEU A 125 -2.39 17.02 -1.20
C LEU A 125 -2.19 15.80 -0.29
N LEU A 126 -1.55 15.97 0.87
CA LEU A 126 -1.42 14.92 1.88
C LEU A 126 -2.80 14.52 2.44
N ILE A 127 -3.66 15.50 2.77
CA ILE A 127 -5.01 15.25 3.27
C ILE A 127 -5.88 14.58 2.20
N ASP A 128 -5.83 15.06 0.96
CA ASP A 128 -6.54 14.41 -0.16
C ASP A 128 -6.11 12.94 -0.32
N LYS A 129 -4.80 12.67 -0.27
CA LYS A 129 -4.30 11.30 -0.37
C LYS A 129 -4.76 10.43 0.80
N ALA A 130 -4.75 10.95 2.02
CA ALA A 130 -5.26 10.24 3.19
C ALA A 130 -6.75 9.92 3.07
N GLN A 131 -7.55 10.84 2.54
CA GLN A 131 -8.97 10.64 2.28
C GLN A 131 -9.20 9.55 1.21
N GLN A 132 -8.44 9.54 0.11
CA GLN A 132 -8.51 8.49 -0.91
C GLN A 132 -8.24 7.10 -0.33
N LEU A 133 -7.34 7.01 0.64
CA LEU A 133 -7.01 5.78 1.37
C LEU A 133 -8.01 5.46 2.51
N THR A 134 -9.07 6.26 2.66
CA THR A 134 -10.09 6.13 3.72
C THR A 134 -9.51 6.18 5.13
N LEU A 135 -8.39 6.89 5.31
CA LEU A 135 -7.75 7.08 6.61
C LEU A 135 -8.55 8.11 7.41
N THR A 136 -8.78 7.81 8.69
CA THR A 136 -9.36 8.74 9.66
C THR A 136 -8.25 9.47 10.41
N GLY A 137 -8.52 10.70 10.84
CA GLY A 137 -7.64 11.38 11.78
C GLY A 137 -7.61 10.63 13.12
N ALA A 138 -6.44 10.62 13.78
CA ALA A 138 -6.21 9.91 15.05
C ALA A 138 -7.21 10.25 16.18
N GLY A 139 -7.97 11.34 16.07
CA GLY A 139 -8.98 11.74 17.05
C GLY A 139 -10.35 11.05 16.93
N ASN A 140 -10.70 10.47 15.78
CA ASN A 140 -12.06 9.96 15.55
C ASN A 140 -12.26 8.48 15.91
N ASP A 141 -11.17 7.77 16.24
CA ASP A 141 -11.22 6.35 16.64
C ASP A 141 -11.30 6.14 18.16
N CYS A 142 -11.14 7.20 18.98
CA CYS A 142 -11.12 7.08 20.44
C CYS A 142 -12.25 7.83 21.17
N ALA A 143 -13.06 8.63 20.47
CA ALA A 143 -14.14 9.41 21.08
C ALA A 143 -15.47 8.63 21.11
N GLY A 144 -15.52 7.50 21.84
CA GLY A 144 -16.77 6.74 21.93
C GLY A 144 -16.70 5.41 22.68
N GLY A 145 -15.96 5.31 23.76
CA GLY A 145 -16.00 4.11 24.60
C GLY A 145 -14.95 4.17 25.71
N ARG A 146 -15.38 4.09 26.97
CA ARG A 146 -14.53 4.07 28.17
C ARG A 146 -13.67 2.80 28.32
N ASP A 147 -13.41 2.07 27.23
CA ASP A 147 -12.54 0.90 27.25
C ASP A 147 -11.77 0.78 25.93
N ALA A 148 -10.56 1.35 25.93
CA ALA A 148 -9.71 1.52 24.75
C ALA A 148 -9.07 0.21 24.22
N ARG A 149 -9.37 -0.95 24.81
CA ARG A 149 -8.74 -2.23 24.43
C ARG A 149 -9.59 -3.13 23.53
N THR A 150 -10.90 -2.93 23.45
CA THR A 150 -11.81 -3.86 22.74
C THR A 150 -12.51 -3.24 21.53
N GLY A 151 -12.59 -1.91 21.43
CA GLY A 151 -13.33 -1.23 20.35
C GLY A 151 -12.63 -1.21 18.98
N CYS A 152 -11.29 -1.19 18.95
CA CYS A 152 -10.54 -1.02 17.70
C CYS A 152 -10.45 -2.31 16.85
N GLN A 153 -10.62 -3.48 17.46
CA GLN A 153 -10.53 -4.78 16.78
C GLN A 153 -11.78 -5.14 15.96
N LEU A 154 -12.96 -4.63 16.33
CA LEU A 154 -14.23 -5.08 15.76
C LEU A 154 -14.54 -4.49 14.37
N ARG A 155 -14.05 -3.29 14.05
CA ARG A 155 -14.41 -2.63 12.78
C ARG A 155 -13.62 -3.14 11.58
N TRP A 156 -12.44 -3.74 11.80
CA TRP A 156 -11.66 -4.41 10.75
C TRP A 156 -12.20 -5.80 10.38
N GLN A 157 -12.92 -6.49 11.27
CA GLN A 157 -13.54 -7.77 10.96
C GLN A 157 -14.89 -7.65 10.24
N GLN A 158 -15.66 -6.58 10.50
CA GLN A 158 -17.00 -6.43 9.94
C GLN A 158 -17.02 -6.08 8.44
N LYS A 159 -15.92 -5.54 7.88
CA LYS A 159 -15.75 -5.29 6.44
C LYS A 159 -15.31 -6.50 5.61
N ARG A 160 -15.04 -7.66 6.21
CA ARG A 160 -14.71 -8.92 5.50
C ARG A 160 -15.93 -9.80 5.17
N ARG A 161 -17.16 -9.40 5.54
CA ARG A 161 -18.39 -10.17 5.28
C ARG A 161 -19.26 -9.66 4.12
N LEU A 162 -18.80 -8.64 3.40
CA LEU A 162 -19.46 -8.16 2.19
C LEU A 162 -18.40 -8.05 1.10
N HIS A 163 -18.08 -9.19 0.49
CA HIS A 163 -17.69 -9.44 -0.90
C HIS A 163 -17.18 -10.88 -1.02
#